data_AF-A0A420F4W1-F1
#
_entry.id   AF-A0A420F4W1-F1
#
_cell.length_a   1.000
_cell.length_b   1.000
_cell.length_c   1.000
_cell.angle_alpha   90.00
_cell.angle_beta   90.00
_cell.angle_gamma   90.00
#
_symmetry.space_group_name_H-M   'P 1'
#
loop_
_entity.id
_entity.type
_entity.pdbx_description
1 polymer ?
#
loop_
_entity_poly.entity_id
_entity_poly.type
_entity_poly.pdbx_seq_one_letter_code
_entity_poly.pdbx_strand_id
1 'polypeptide(L)'
;MTREDEDIKRLLTEAVPPLTPPADRVGAVAARVRRHRQRLIGGSALAVAMAVALGAGGMQVVTGGKDAPPNRTADDSGGEGRWTSCAEAAPEMARLGPMATAGDVAALPRLDGDFTPTAVVICGREPQRRADGGQDLVATERRSDDVAALVTALRLQDDPSDAVMCTTEASVLPWLALIDADGRWMRPRIPVGVCGKPRPEVSEALAALQLTTVATRPVVELESAEAVAAGCSQKWKDVLSVETAGNRTPRRGAVPEPFPAGQQVRLCVYEVTNSEPGTGNFVHGTVLPADRRTAIEHALKAAGPAEPCSAHASRFALLRSVAGGDPQTYVELDGCRRIMVVPRPGAGGPVIAQGDATLTELIDKP
;
A
#
# COMPACT_ATOMS: atom_id res chain seq x y z
N MET A 1 -77.14 21.88 -5.56
CA MET A 1 -76.07 22.10 -4.56
C MET A 1 -76.60 23.08 -3.56
N THR A 2 -77.00 22.58 -2.40
CA THR A 2 -77.49 23.38 -1.30
C THR A 2 -76.30 24.03 -0.59
N ARG A 3 -76.54 25.10 0.16
CA ARG A 3 -75.51 25.83 0.91
C ARG A 3 -74.70 24.93 1.85
N GLU A 4 -75.28 23.81 2.28
CA GLU A 4 -74.63 22.80 3.12
C GLU A 4 -73.54 22.01 2.38
N ASP A 5 -73.65 21.80 1.07
CA ASP A 5 -72.62 21.10 0.27
C ASP A 5 -71.31 21.91 0.17
N GLU A 6 -71.41 23.24 0.17
CA GLU A 6 -70.25 24.13 0.10
C GLU A 6 -69.50 24.18 1.45
N ASP A 7 -70.23 24.16 2.57
CA ASP A 7 -69.61 24.14 3.90
C ASP A 7 -68.91 22.80 4.18
N ILE A 8 -69.45 21.68 3.70
CA ILE A 8 -68.79 20.36 3.80
C ILE A 8 -67.52 20.32 2.94
N LYS A 9 -67.55 20.86 1.72
CA LYS A 9 -66.34 20.98 0.90
C LYS A 9 -65.27 21.81 1.59
N ARG A 10 -65.66 22.93 2.20
CA ARG A 10 -64.71 23.82 2.86
C ARG A 10 -64.06 23.18 4.08
N LEU A 11 -64.83 22.45 4.90
CA LEU A 11 -64.30 21.68 6.02
C LEU A 11 -63.32 20.58 5.57
N LEU A 12 -63.62 19.90 4.45
CA LEU A 12 -62.72 18.87 3.91
C LEU A 12 -61.43 19.44 3.31
N THR A 13 -61.46 20.67 2.81
CA THR A 13 -60.28 21.31 2.20
C THR A 13 -59.38 21.98 3.24
N GLU A 14 -59.94 22.49 4.33
CA GLU A 14 -59.18 23.16 5.41
C GLU A 14 -58.63 22.17 6.47
N ALA A 15 -59.20 20.95 6.59
CA ALA A 15 -58.78 19.98 7.59
C ALA A 15 -57.60 19.07 7.21
N VAL A 16 -57.16 19.09 5.95
CA VAL A 16 -56.03 18.26 5.48
C VAL A 16 -54.78 19.13 5.35
N PRO A 17 -53.87 19.14 6.33
CA PRO A 17 -52.60 19.84 6.18
C PRO A 17 -51.85 19.28 4.96
N PRO A 18 -51.16 20.14 4.18
CA PRO A 18 -50.43 19.70 3.00
C PRO A 18 -49.41 18.63 3.41
N LEU A 19 -49.55 17.43 2.83
CA LEU A 19 -48.62 16.35 3.04
C LEU A 19 -47.23 16.81 2.60
N THR A 20 -46.28 16.82 3.53
CA THR A 20 -44.88 17.11 3.21
C THR A 20 -44.42 16.03 2.23
N PRO A 21 -43.87 16.40 1.06
CA PRO A 21 -43.40 15.40 0.11
C PRO A 21 -42.36 14.50 0.79
N PRO A 22 -42.39 13.18 0.51
CA PRO A 22 -41.44 12.26 1.12
C PRO A 22 -40.01 12.67 0.75
N ALA A 23 -39.11 12.60 1.72
CA ALA A 23 -37.71 12.95 1.51
C ALA A 23 -37.15 12.18 0.31
N ASP A 24 -36.52 12.91 -0.62
CA ASP A 24 -35.89 12.33 -1.80
C ASP A 24 -34.68 11.47 -1.39
N ARG A 25 -34.97 10.19 -1.12
CA ARG A 25 -33.96 9.20 -0.75
C ARG A 25 -33.00 8.94 -1.91
N VAL A 26 -33.44 9.11 -3.16
CA VAL A 26 -32.62 8.89 -4.35
C VAL A 26 -31.62 10.03 -4.53
N GLY A 27 -32.05 11.27 -4.40
CA GLY A 27 -31.18 12.45 -4.38
C GLY A 27 -30.19 12.44 -3.22
N ALA A 28 -30.61 11.97 -2.03
CA ALA A 28 -29.72 11.83 -0.88
C ALA A 28 -28.61 10.79 -1.10
N VAL A 29 -28.92 9.66 -1.75
CA VAL A 29 -27.93 8.65 -2.13
C VAL A 29 -27.00 9.17 -3.23
N ALA A 30 -27.53 9.81 -4.27
CA ALA A 30 -26.72 10.42 -5.33
C ALA A 30 -25.75 11.49 -4.78
N ALA A 31 -26.21 12.32 -3.85
CA ALA A 31 -25.37 13.32 -3.18
C ALA A 31 -24.29 12.70 -2.27
N ARG A 32 -24.55 11.51 -1.69
CA ARG A 32 -23.58 10.77 -0.86
C ARG A 32 -22.52 10.09 -1.74
N VAL A 33 -22.92 9.51 -2.88
CA VAL A 33 -22.01 8.92 -3.87
C VAL A 33 -21.11 9.99 -4.50
N ARG A 34 -21.67 11.17 -4.85
CA ARG A 34 -20.89 12.29 -5.42
C ARG A 34 -19.86 12.83 -4.43
N ARG A 35 -20.21 12.97 -3.14
CA ARG A 35 -19.28 13.38 -2.08
C ARG A 35 -18.19 12.34 -1.82
N HIS A 36 -18.49 11.05 -1.94
CA HIS A 36 -17.49 9.98 -1.79
C HIS A 36 -16.49 9.98 -2.95
N ARG A 37 -16.96 10.10 -4.20
CA ARG A 37 -16.09 10.26 -5.38
C ARG A 37 -15.20 11.51 -5.31
N GLN A 38 -15.73 12.64 -4.84
CA GLN A 38 -14.94 13.87 -4.67
C GLN A 38 -13.87 13.74 -3.58
N ARG A 39 -14.10 12.97 -2.50
CA ARG A 39 -13.09 12.71 -1.47
C ARG A 39 -11.99 11.76 -1.93
N LEU A 40 -12.31 10.81 -2.81
CA LEU A 40 -11.30 9.91 -3.40
C LEU A 40 -10.39 10.62 -4.42
N ILE A 41 -10.91 11.64 -5.12
CA ILE A 41 -10.12 12.43 -6.08
C ILE A 41 -9.34 13.55 -5.38
N GLY A 42 -9.85 14.10 -4.26
CA GLY A 42 -9.19 15.17 -3.50
C GLY A 42 -8.22 14.71 -2.40
N GLY A 43 -8.17 13.41 -2.07
CA GLY A 43 -7.35 12.86 -0.98
C GLY A 43 -5.93 12.43 -1.36
N SER A 44 -5.59 12.42 -2.66
CA SER A 44 -4.31 11.92 -3.18
C SER A 44 -3.26 13.01 -3.42
N ALA A 45 -3.50 14.22 -2.91
CA ALA A 45 -2.57 15.34 -3.02
C ALA A 45 -2.33 15.96 -1.64
N LEU A 46 -1.31 15.47 -0.94
CA LEU A 46 -0.43 16.14 0.04
C LEU A 46 -0.01 15.20 1.18
N ALA A 47 1.09 14.47 0.97
CA ALA A 47 2.22 14.39 1.90
C ALA A 47 3.31 13.45 1.35
N VAL A 48 3.98 13.86 0.26
CA VAL A 48 5.33 13.38 -0.04
C VAL A 48 6.23 14.61 -0.08
N ALA A 49 6.71 15.02 1.08
CA ALA A 49 7.84 15.93 1.18
C ALA A 49 9.09 15.06 1.37
N MET A 50 9.76 14.71 0.26
CA MET A 50 11.12 14.15 0.33
C MET A 50 12.11 15.30 0.43
N ALA A 51 12.97 15.19 1.44
CA ALA A 51 14.06 16.09 1.73
C ALA A 51 15.08 16.10 0.58
N VAL A 52 15.35 17.31 0.06
CA VAL A 52 16.51 17.60 -0.79
C VAL A 52 17.73 17.73 0.12
N ALA A 53 18.70 16.85 -0.07
CA ALA A 53 20.01 16.93 0.53
C ALA A 53 20.85 18.02 -0.17
N LEU A 54 21.42 18.94 0.62
CA LEU A 54 22.57 19.74 0.21
C LEU A 54 23.80 19.19 0.94
N GLY A 55 24.64 18.48 0.20
CA GLY A 55 25.94 18.01 0.63
C GLY A 55 26.90 18.09 -0.56
N ALA A 56 27.63 19.20 -0.63
CA ALA A 56 28.70 19.41 -1.58
C ALA A 56 29.84 18.41 -1.36
N GLY A 57 30.37 17.82 -2.44
CA GLY A 57 31.62 17.09 -2.42
C GLY A 57 31.82 16.14 -3.60
N GLY A 58 32.84 16.42 -4.43
CA GLY A 58 33.55 15.39 -5.17
C GLY A 58 33.10 15.14 -6.61
N MET A 59 33.59 15.99 -7.51
CA MET A 59 33.70 15.70 -8.94
C MET A 59 34.66 14.52 -9.14
N GLN A 60 34.16 13.33 -9.48
CA GLN A 60 34.96 12.28 -10.10
C GLN A 60 34.44 11.98 -11.50
N VAL A 61 35.22 12.43 -12.47
CA VAL A 61 35.14 12.02 -13.87
C VAL A 61 35.56 10.55 -13.92
N VAL A 62 34.59 9.65 -14.09
CA VAL A 62 34.86 8.26 -14.45
C VAL A 62 34.81 8.16 -15.98
N THR A 63 35.98 8.32 -16.60
CA THR A 63 36.22 7.81 -17.96
C THR A 63 36.62 6.35 -17.84
N GLY A 64 35.77 5.43 -18.26
CA GLY A 64 36.10 4.02 -18.24
C GLY A 64 35.10 3.15 -19.00
N GLY A 65 35.55 2.64 -20.15
CA GLY A 65 35.24 1.28 -20.62
C GLY A 65 33.88 1.04 -21.26
N LYS A 66 33.86 1.07 -22.59
CA LYS A 66 32.87 0.38 -23.42
C LYS A 66 32.94 -1.12 -23.14
N ASP A 67 32.02 -1.62 -22.33
CA ASP A 67 31.49 -2.97 -22.48
C ASP A 67 29.98 -2.83 -22.63
N ALA A 68 29.55 -2.67 -23.88
CA ALA A 68 28.14 -2.80 -24.22
C ALA A 68 27.70 -4.21 -23.75
N PRO A 69 26.61 -4.33 -22.97
CA PRO A 69 26.06 -5.64 -22.69
C PRO A 69 25.77 -6.32 -24.04
N PRO A 70 26.01 -7.64 -24.16
CA PRO A 70 25.74 -8.35 -25.41
C PRO A 70 24.30 -8.07 -25.83
N ASN A 71 24.13 -7.67 -27.09
CA ASN A 71 22.83 -7.64 -27.76
C ASN A 71 22.17 -9.00 -27.55
N ARG A 72 21.25 -9.09 -26.59
CA ARG A 72 20.31 -10.20 -26.54
C ARG A 72 19.39 -10.02 -27.73
N THR A 73 19.60 -10.86 -28.73
CA THR A 73 18.63 -11.06 -29.82
C THR A 73 17.30 -11.50 -29.22
N ALA A 74 16.21 -11.17 -29.91
CA ALA A 74 14.82 -11.26 -29.45
C ALA A 74 14.32 -12.65 -28.99
N ASP A 75 15.14 -13.70 -29.01
CA ASP A 75 14.75 -15.06 -28.64
C ASP A 75 14.55 -15.26 -27.12
N ASP A 76 15.33 -14.61 -26.26
CA ASP A 76 15.38 -15.00 -24.83
C ASP A 76 14.37 -14.27 -23.91
N SER A 77 13.57 -13.33 -24.42
CA SER A 77 12.64 -12.56 -23.58
C SER A 77 11.25 -12.39 -24.21
N GLY A 78 11.04 -12.99 -25.38
CA GLY A 78 9.80 -12.92 -26.15
C GLY A 78 8.79 -14.01 -25.87
N GLY A 79 9.10 -15.00 -25.01
CA GLY A 79 8.21 -16.14 -24.74
C GLY A 79 8.25 -17.17 -25.85
N GLU A 80 9.23 -18.07 -25.84
CA GLU A 80 9.11 -19.29 -26.65
C GLU A 80 8.20 -20.30 -25.95
N GLY A 81 7.28 -20.91 -26.70
CA GLY A 81 6.44 -22.01 -26.22
C GLY A 81 4.96 -21.68 -26.12
N ARG A 82 4.22 -22.56 -25.44
CA ARG A 82 2.76 -22.44 -25.28
C ARG A 82 2.43 -21.77 -23.96
N TRP A 83 1.41 -20.91 -23.95
CA TRP A 83 0.91 -20.33 -22.71
C TRP A 83 0.38 -21.45 -21.80
N THR A 84 0.81 -21.42 -20.54
CA THR A 84 0.31 -22.32 -19.50
C THR A 84 -0.45 -21.53 -18.44
N SER A 85 0.21 -20.58 -17.79
CA SER A 85 -0.39 -19.69 -16.79
C SER A 85 0.52 -18.52 -16.44
N CYS A 86 -0.06 -17.50 -15.79
CA CYS A 86 0.68 -16.42 -15.13
C CYS A 86 1.69 -16.95 -14.10
N ALA A 87 1.43 -18.13 -13.53
CA ALA A 87 2.28 -18.70 -12.51
C ALA A 87 3.67 -19.07 -12.98
N GLU A 88 3.72 -19.62 -14.19
CA GLU A 88 4.94 -20.13 -14.81
C GLU A 88 5.60 -19.04 -15.65
N ALA A 89 4.81 -18.24 -16.38
CA ALA A 89 5.32 -17.19 -17.25
C ALA A 89 5.77 -15.93 -16.50
N ALA A 90 5.20 -15.65 -15.32
CA ALA A 90 5.49 -14.47 -14.51
C ALA A 90 5.78 -14.85 -13.04
N PRO A 91 6.83 -15.65 -12.75
CA PRO A 91 7.15 -16.08 -11.39
C PRO A 91 7.45 -14.90 -10.45
N GLU A 92 7.86 -13.74 -10.97
CA GLU A 92 8.01 -12.50 -10.21
C GLU A 92 6.69 -11.98 -9.64
N MET A 93 5.55 -12.28 -10.29
CA MET A 93 4.21 -11.98 -9.76
C MET A 93 3.84 -12.92 -8.61
N ALA A 94 4.59 -14.00 -8.41
CA ALA A 94 4.45 -14.86 -7.24
C ALA A 94 5.25 -14.35 -6.02
N ARG A 95 5.87 -13.17 -6.09
CA ARG A 95 6.67 -12.60 -4.99
C ARG A 95 6.25 -11.18 -4.69
N LEU A 96 6.51 -10.71 -3.47
CA LEU A 96 6.46 -9.29 -3.15
C LEU A 96 7.66 -8.58 -3.80
N GLY A 97 7.42 -7.48 -4.50
CA GLY A 97 8.49 -6.77 -5.22
C GLY A 97 7.98 -5.76 -6.24
N PRO A 98 8.87 -4.88 -6.73
CA PRO A 98 8.53 -3.88 -7.73
C PRO A 98 7.99 -4.56 -9.00
N MET A 99 7.01 -3.93 -9.63
CA MET A 99 6.55 -4.33 -10.96
C MET A 99 7.64 -3.96 -11.98
N ALA A 100 7.58 -4.59 -13.16
CA ALA A 100 8.50 -4.30 -14.26
C ALA A 100 8.63 -2.79 -14.52
N THR A 101 9.86 -2.32 -14.71
CA THR A 101 10.19 -0.92 -14.98
C THR A 101 9.93 -0.57 -16.45
N ALA A 102 9.89 0.73 -16.78
CA ALA A 102 9.80 1.18 -18.16
C ALA A 102 10.97 0.67 -19.02
N GLY A 103 12.17 0.55 -18.44
CA GLY A 103 13.34 -0.04 -19.11
C GLY A 103 13.14 -1.52 -19.45
N ASP A 104 12.56 -2.29 -18.52
CA ASP A 104 12.28 -3.71 -18.75
C ASP A 104 11.30 -3.91 -19.90
N VAL A 105 10.30 -3.04 -19.99
CA VAL A 105 9.27 -3.10 -21.05
C VAL A 105 9.81 -2.61 -22.39
N ALA A 106 10.71 -1.62 -22.40
CA ALA A 106 11.32 -1.11 -23.62
C ALA A 106 12.28 -2.12 -24.29
N ALA A 107 12.85 -3.04 -23.50
CA ALA A 107 13.74 -4.09 -23.99
C ALA A 107 13.00 -5.29 -24.64
N LEU A 108 11.67 -5.34 -24.52
CA LEU A 108 10.85 -6.42 -25.09
C LEU A 108 10.77 -6.35 -26.62
N PRO A 109 10.40 -7.46 -27.30
CA PRO A 109 10.16 -7.45 -28.74
C PRO A 109 8.93 -6.62 -29.09
N ARG A 110 8.98 -5.87 -30.20
CA ARG A 110 7.78 -5.22 -30.76
C ARG A 110 6.81 -6.28 -31.28
N LEU A 111 5.52 -5.99 -31.20
CA LEU A 111 4.51 -6.79 -31.87
C LEU A 111 4.60 -6.54 -33.38
N ASP A 112 5.06 -7.53 -34.13
CA ASP A 112 5.14 -7.48 -35.58
C ASP A 112 3.84 -7.96 -36.27
N GLY A 113 3.92 -8.15 -37.59
CA GLY A 113 2.79 -8.60 -38.41
C GLY A 113 2.56 -10.11 -38.39
N ASP A 114 3.58 -10.91 -38.05
CA ASP A 114 3.56 -12.37 -38.19
C ASP A 114 2.94 -13.04 -36.96
N PHE A 115 2.96 -12.37 -35.81
CA PHE A 115 2.17 -12.75 -34.65
C PHE A 115 0.77 -12.11 -34.71
N THR A 116 -0.28 -12.95 -34.73
CA THR A 116 -1.69 -12.50 -34.72
C THR A 116 -2.34 -12.87 -33.39
N PRO A 117 -2.38 -11.94 -32.41
CA PRO A 117 -3.02 -12.20 -31.13
C PRO A 117 -4.52 -12.45 -31.29
N THR A 118 -5.00 -13.50 -30.64
CA THR A 118 -6.42 -13.81 -30.49
C THR A 118 -6.90 -13.59 -29.05
N ALA A 119 -5.97 -13.51 -28.10
CA ALA A 119 -6.26 -13.22 -26.71
C ALA A 119 -5.14 -12.43 -26.03
N VAL A 120 -5.51 -11.77 -24.93
CA VAL A 120 -4.59 -11.12 -24.01
C VAL A 120 -4.81 -11.72 -22.63
N VAL A 121 -3.70 -11.97 -21.92
CA VAL A 121 -3.70 -12.33 -20.51
C VAL A 121 -3.02 -11.22 -19.72
N ILE A 122 -3.68 -10.79 -18.65
CA ILE A 122 -3.17 -9.86 -17.67
C ILE A 122 -2.94 -10.61 -16.36
N CYS A 123 -1.67 -10.67 -15.96
CA CYS A 123 -1.26 -11.19 -14.67
C CYS A 123 -1.32 -10.06 -13.64
N GLY A 124 -2.14 -10.24 -12.62
CA GLY A 124 -2.38 -9.28 -11.55
C GLY A 124 -2.00 -9.82 -10.18
N ARG A 125 -1.94 -8.91 -9.21
CA ARG A 125 -1.90 -9.21 -7.79
C ARG A 125 -2.93 -8.32 -7.11
N GLU A 126 -3.83 -8.91 -6.34
CA GLU A 126 -4.89 -8.19 -5.66
C GLU A 126 -4.97 -8.64 -4.21
N PRO A 127 -5.02 -7.71 -3.24
CA PRO A 127 -5.31 -8.07 -1.87
C PRO A 127 -6.74 -8.61 -1.75
N GLN A 128 -6.90 -9.80 -1.20
CA GLN A 128 -8.20 -10.43 -0.98
C GLN A 128 -8.38 -10.76 0.49
N ARG A 129 -9.53 -10.38 1.05
CA ARG A 129 -9.89 -10.71 2.43
C ARG A 129 -10.40 -12.14 2.52
N ARG A 130 -9.86 -12.90 3.48
CA ARG A 130 -10.30 -14.24 3.85
C ARG A 130 -11.53 -14.18 4.76
N ALA A 131 -12.22 -15.31 4.91
CA ALA A 131 -13.40 -15.42 5.77
C ALA A 131 -13.10 -15.24 7.27
N ASP A 132 -11.87 -15.55 7.69
CA ASP A 132 -11.37 -15.37 9.05
C ASP A 132 -10.97 -13.90 9.37
N GLY A 133 -11.08 -13.01 8.40
CA GLY A 133 -10.73 -11.59 8.52
C GLY A 133 -9.31 -11.26 8.06
N GLY A 134 -8.42 -12.25 7.94
CA GLY A 134 -7.08 -12.07 7.39
C GLY A 134 -7.08 -11.64 5.93
N GLN A 135 -5.91 -11.30 5.40
CA GLN A 135 -5.74 -10.82 4.04
C GLN A 135 -4.60 -11.55 3.34
N ASP A 136 -4.86 -12.04 2.13
CA ASP A 136 -3.85 -12.59 1.25
C ASP A 136 -3.59 -11.65 0.08
N LEU A 137 -2.37 -11.63 -0.42
CA LEU A 137 -2.09 -11.19 -1.77
C LEU A 137 -2.37 -12.36 -2.70
N VAL A 138 -3.35 -12.20 -3.59
CA VAL A 138 -3.78 -13.22 -4.53
C VAL A 138 -3.27 -12.85 -5.91
N ALA A 139 -2.55 -13.75 -6.57
CA ALA A 139 -2.21 -13.62 -7.98
C ALA A 139 -3.46 -13.96 -8.79
N THR A 140 -3.78 -13.10 -9.75
CA THR A 140 -4.92 -13.24 -10.64
C THR A 140 -4.46 -13.39 -12.07
N GLU A 141 -5.07 -14.33 -12.79
CA GLU A 141 -4.98 -14.42 -14.24
C GLU A 141 -6.30 -13.95 -14.82
N ARG A 142 -6.24 -12.87 -15.60
CA ARG A 142 -7.41 -12.31 -16.29
C ARG A 142 -7.20 -12.38 -17.78
N ARG A 143 -8.23 -12.76 -18.52
CA ARG A 143 -8.17 -12.94 -19.96
C ARG A 143 -9.23 -12.11 -20.68
N SER A 144 -8.89 -11.65 -21.88
CA SER A 144 -9.86 -11.13 -22.84
C SER A 144 -9.52 -11.66 -24.24
N ASP A 145 -10.54 -11.96 -25.03
CA ASP A 145 -10.39 -12.32 -26.44
C ASP A 145 -10.70 -11.11 -27.36
N ASP A 146 -11.19 -9.99 -26.80
CA ASP A 146 -11.37 -8.71 -27.52
C ASP A 146 -10.09 -7.88 -27.47
N VAL A 147 -9.16 -8.19 -28.39
CA VAL A 147 -7.81 -7.62 -28.38
C VAL A 147 -7.54 -6.60 -29.47
N ALA A 148 -8.48 -6.36 -30.39
CA ALA A 148 -8.22 -5.61 -31.62
C ALA A 148 -7.70 -4.19 -31.37
N ALA A 149 -8.33 -3.45 -30.44
CA ALA A 149 -7.91 -2.11 -30.08
C ALA A 149 -6.52 -2.08 -29.43
N LEU A 150 -6.25 -3.05 -28.54
CA LEU A 150 -4.95 -3.17 -27.89
C LEU A 150 -3.85 -3.50 -28.90
N VAL A 151 -4.07 -4.47 -29.78
CA VAL A 151 -3.12 -4.85 -30.83
C VAL A 151 -2.80 -3.66 -31.75
N THR A 152 -3.82 -2.86 -32.09
CA THR A 152 -3.62 -1.63 -32.87
C THR A 152 -2.74 -0.64 -32.13
N ALA A 153 -3.01 -0.40 -30.84
CA ALA A 153 -2.21 0.50 -30.01
C ALA A 153 -0.77 0.02 -29.81
N LEU A 154 -0.56 -1.30 -29.62
CA LEU A 154 0.77 -1.90 -29.43
C LEU A 154 1.65 -1.86 -30.69
N ARG A 155 1.04 -1.76 -31.88
CA ARG A 155 1.74 -1.62 -33.16
C ARG A 155 2.14 -0.19 -33.49
N LEU A 156 1.74 0.79 -32.68
CA LEU A 156 2.20 2.16 -32.84
C LEU A 156 3.72 2.25 -32.70
N GLN A 157 4.32 3.20 -33.41
CA GLN A 157 5.72 3.54 -33.20
C GLN A 157 5.86 4.38 -31.93
N ASP A 158 7.08 4.38 -31.40
CA ASP A 158 7.43 5.34 -30.36
C ASP A 158 7.43 6.75 -30.97
N ASP A 159 7.03 7.74 -30.19
CA ASP A 159 7.22 9.13 -30.60
C ASP A 159 8.72 9.48 -30.54
N PRO A 160 9.21 10.35 -31.43
CA PRO A 160 10.59 10.82 -31.37
C PRO A 160 10.86 11.49 -30.01
N SER A 161 12.04 11.21 -29.44
CA SER A 161 12.46 11.84 -28.19
C SER A 161 12.82 13.30 -28.44
N ASP A 162 11.88 14.21 -28.20
CA ASP A 162 12.14 15.65 -28.24
C ASP A 162 12.52 16.20 -26.85
N ALA A 163 13.25 17.31 -26.82
CA ALA A 163 13.62 18.00 -25.58
C ALA A 163 12.42 18.74 -24.97
N VAL A 164 11.47 17.98 -24.41
CA VAL A 164 10.31 18.49 -23.69
C VAL A 164 10.45 18.31 -22.18
N MET A 165 9.82 19.20 -21.42
CA MET A 165 9.72 19.07 -19.97
C MET A 165 8.75 17.93 -19.63
N CYS A 166 9.27 16.83 -19.10
CA CYS A 166 8.50 15.66 -18.72
C CYS A 166 8.34 15.56 -17.21
N THR A 167 7.16 15.12 -16.79
CA THR A 167 6.87 14.84 -15.40
C THR A 167 7.55 13.53 -14.98
N THR A 168 8.03 13.44 -13.73
CA THR A 168 8.88 12.34 -13.22
C THR A 168 8.11 11.16 -12.65
N GLU A 169 6.78 11.13 -12.76
CA GLU A 169 5.96 10.03 -12.27
C GLU A 169 6.22 8.73 -13.05
N ALA A 170 6.31 7.64 -12.30
CA ALA A 170 6.44 6.30 -12.84
C ALA A 170 5.07 5.82 -13.35
N SER A 171 5.04 5.33 -14.59
CA SER A 171 3.88 4.61 -15.12
C SER A 171 3.99 3.13 -14.74
N VAL A 172 2.99 2.62 -14.03
CA VAL A 172 2.90 1.22 -13.65
C VAL A 172 1.96 0.52 -14.63
N LEU A 173 2.52 -0.37 -15.45
CA LEU A 173 1.75 -1.18 -16.39
C LEU A 173 1.48 -2.57 -15.83
N PRO A 174 0.35 -3.20 -16.19
CA PRO A 174 0.13 -4.59 -15.85
C PRO A 174 1.16 -5.48 -16.56
N TRP A 175 1.48 -6.62 -15.93
CA TRP A 175 2.16 -7.69 -16.63
C TRP A 175 1.17 -8.31 -17.62
N LEU A 176 1.48 -8.29 -18.91
CA LEU A 176 0.57 -8.75 -19.95
C LEU A 176 1.28 -9.65 -20.96
N ALA A 177 0.57 -10.67 -21.43
CA ALA A 177 0.98 -11.54 -22.52
C ALA A 177 -0.09 -11.54 -23.61
N LEU A 178 0.34 -11.56 -24.87
CA LEU A 178 -0.51 -11.81 -26.02
C LEU A 178 -0.43 -13.29 -26.39
N ILE A 179 -1.54 -13.88 -26.77
CA ILE A 179 -1.63 -15.30 -27.15
C ILE A 179 -2.24 -15.39 -28.55
N ASP A 180 -1.67 -16.22 -29.42
CA ASP A 180 -2.19 -16.47 -30.76
C ASP A 180 -3.13 -17.69 -30.82
N ALA A 181 -3.63 -18.02 -32.02
CA ALA A 181 -4.54 -19.15 -32.24
C ALA A 181 -3.92 -20.52 -31.92
N ASP A 182 -2.59 -20.65 -32.05
CA ASP A 182 -1.86 -21.89 -31.74
C ASP A 182 -1.56 -22.03 -30.24
N GLY A 183 -1.84 -20.98 -29.47
CA GLY A 183 -1.54 -20.86 -28.05
C GLY A 183 -0.09 -20.49 -27.77
N ARG A 184 0.66 -20.05 -28.79
CA ARG A 184 1.96 -19.40 -28.57
C ARG A 184 1.72 -18.06 -27.91
N TRP A 185 2.64 -17.64 -27.07
CA TRP A 185 2.51 -16.37 -26.36
C TRP A 185 3.73 -15.50 -26.55
N MET A 186 3.53 -14.19 -26.39
CA MET A 186 4.64 -13.25 -26.29
C MET A 186 4.32 -12.12 -25.32
N ARG A 187 5.37 -11.54 -24.73
CA ARG A 187 5.27 -10.30 -23.97
C ARG A 187 5.69 -9.13 -24.86
N PRO A 188 4.76 -8.29 -25.34
CA PRO A 188 5.10 -7.24 -26.27
C PRO A 188 5.75 -6.05 -25.56
N ARG A 189 6.64 -5.37 -26.28
CA ARG A 189 7.06 -4.01 -25.96
C ARG A 189 5.86 -3.08 -26.04
N ILE A 190 5.82 -2.14 -25.10
CA ILE A 190 4.82 -1.09 -25.08
C ILE A 190 5.41 0.15 -25.76
N PRO A 191 4.75 0.71 -26.79
CA PRO A 191 5.22 1.93 -27.42
C PRO A 191 5.17 3.10 -26.44
N VAL A 192 6.17 3.97 -26.54
CA VAL A 192 6.35 5.10 -25.64
C VAL A 192 6.22 6.43 -26.37
N GLY A 193 5.66 7.44 -25.69
CA GLY A 193 5.60 8.81 -26.19
C GLY A 193 6.90 9.58 -25.94
N VAL A 194 6.89 10.88 -26.26
CA VAL A 194 8.04 11.80 -26.17
C VAL A 194 8.74 11.81 -24.80
N CYS A 195 7.99 11.52 -23.72
CA CYS A 195 8.48 11.47 -22.34
C CYS A 195 8.96 10.08 -21.88
N GLY A 196 9.10 9.11 -22.79
CA GLY A 196 9.46 7.73 -22.44
C GLY A 196 8.39 6.98 -21.65
N LYS A 197 7.17 7.54 -21.57
CA LYS A 197 6.01 6.92 -20.92
C LYS A 197 5.18 6.14 -21.91
N PRO A 198 4.44 5.11 -21.48
CA PRO A 198 3.51 4.39 -22.33
C PRO A 198 2.59 5.37 -23.07
N ARG A 199 2.43 5.15 -24.37
CA ARG A 199 1.48 5.92 -25.17
C ARG A 199 0.07 5.87 -24.58
N PRO A 200 -0.68 6.99 -24.57
CA PRO A 200 -2.02 7.03 -24.00
C PRO A 200 -2.96 6.01 -24.67
N GLU A 201 -2.80 5.78 -25.98
CA GLU A 201 -3.61 4.81 -26.73
C GLU A 201 -3.51 3.39 -26.16
N VAL A 202 -2.32 2.99 -25.66
CA VAL A 202 -2.15 1.68 -25.03
C VAL A 202 -2.85 1.65 -23.67
N SER A 203 -2.73 2.72 -22.89
CA SER A 203 -3.36 2.82 -21.58
C SER A 203 -4.89 2.79 -21.69
N GLU A 204 -5.45 3.51 -22.67
CA GLU A 204 -6.88 3.53 -22.97
C GLU A 204 -7.37 2.15 -23.46
N ALA A 205 -6.64 1.51 -24.37
CA ALA A 205 -6.99 0.19 -24.85
C ALA A 205 -6.97 -0.86 -23.73
N LEU A 206 -5.96 -0.82 -22.85
CA LEU A 206 -5.89 -1.70 -21.67
C LEU A 206 -7.06 -1.46 -20.70
N ALA A 207 -7.44 -0.19 -20.48
CA ALA A 207 -8.56 0.16 -19.61
C ALA A 207 -9.93 -0.26 -20.18
N ALA A 208 -10.04 -0.36 -21.51
CA ALA A 208 -11.26 -0.77 -22.21
C ALA A 208 -11.44 -2.29 -22.29
N LEU A 209 -10.43 -3.10 -21.96
CA LEU A 209 -10.51 -4.55 -22.05
C LEU A 209 -11.61 -5.12 -21.15
N GLN A 210 -12.44 -5.99 -21.73
CA GLN A 210 -13.39 -6.80 -20.98
C GLN A 210 -12.68 -8.04 -20.45
N LEU A 211 -12.14 -7.91 -19.23
CA LEU A 211 -11.34 -8.94 -18.58
C LEU A 211 -12.23 -9.91 -17.77
N THR A 212 -12.02 -11.20 -17.97
CA THR A 212 -12.59 -12.27 -17.14
C THR A 212 -11.49 -12.92 -16.32
N THR A 213 -11.69 -13.06 -15.01
CA THR A 213 -10.76 -13.80 -14.15
C THR A 213 -10.89 -15.30 -14.42
N VAL A 214 -9.81 -15.94 -14.84
CA VAL A 214 -9.77 -17.37 -15.19
C VAL A 214 -9.01 -18.21 -14.16
N ALA A 215 -8.11 -17.59 -13.39
CA ALA A 215 -7.46 -18.25 -12.27
C ALA A 215 -7.15 -17.26 -11.14
N THR A 216 -7.22 -17.75 -9.91
CA THR A 216 -6.75 -17.05 -8.71
C THR A 216 -5.97 -18.01 -7.84
N ARG A 217 -4.91 -17.51 -7.19
CA ARG A 217 -4.15 -18.28 -6.21
C ARG A 217 -3.57 -17.38 -5.11
N PRO A 218 -3.72 -17.74 -3.83
CA PRO A 218 -2.99 -17.07 -2.76
C PRO A 218 -1.50 -17.22 -2.98
N VAL A 219 -0.76 -16.14 -2.74
CA VAL A 219 0.69 -16.10 -2.98
C VAL A 219 1.45 -15.80 -1.71
N VAL A 220 0.95 -14.83 -0.94
CA VAL A 220 1.56 -14.35 0.30
C VAL A 220 0.44 -13.96 1.24
N GLU A 221 0.51 -14.36 2.50
CA GLU A 221 -0.34 -13.81 3.55
C GLU A 221 0.13 -12.38 3.88
N LEU A 222 -0.73 -11.39 3.63
CA LEU A 222 -0.46 -9.99 3.96
C LEU A 222 -0.84 -9.66 5.40
N GLU A 223 -1.92 -10.29 5.89
CA GLU A 223 -2.42 -10.12 7.24
C GLU A 223 -2.97 -11.43 7.81
N SER A 224 -2.42 -11.88 8.93
CA SER A 224 -2.93 -13.05 9.66
C SER A 224 -4.27 -12.73 10.32
N ALA A 225 -5.09 -13.76 10.51
CA ALA A 225 -6.35 -13.61 11.24
C ALA A 225 -6.10 -13.17 12.70
N GLU A 226 -5.01 -13.63 13.29
CA GLU A 226 -4.57 -13.29 14.65
C GLU A 226 -4.20 -11.81 14.77
N ALA A 227 -3.45 -11.25 13.80
CA ALA A 227 -3.14 -9.82 13.78
C ALA A 227 -4.42 -8.97 13.68
N VAL A 228 -5.33 -9.34 12.79
CA VAL A 228 -6.63 -8.67 12.61
C VAL A 228 -7.47 -8.73 13.89
N ALA A 229 -7.59 -9.92 14.50
CA ALA A 229 -8.32 -10.10 15.75
C ALA A 229 -7.71 -9.27 16.90
N ALA A 230 -6.38 -9.18 16.94
CA ALA A 230 -5.64 -8.35 17.87
C ALA A 230 -5.67 -6.85 17.54
N GLY A 231 -6.26 -6.43 16.40
CA GLY A 231 -6.27 -5.04 15.91
C GLY A 231 -4.86 -4.47 15.66
N CYS A 232 -3.92 -5.35 15.36
CA CYS A 232 -2.53 -5.06 15.04
C CYS A 232 -2.30 -5.29 13.54
N SER A 233 -1.34 -4.59 12.96
CA SER A 233 -0.95 -4.86 11.56
C SER A 233 0.01 -6.03 11.53
N GLN A 234 0.04 -6.81 10.45
CA GLN A 234 0.99 -7.92 10.32
C GLN A 234 2.45 -7.48 10.28
N LYS A 235 2.72 -6.32 9.66
CA LYS A 235 4.04 -5.71 9.63
C LYS A 235 3.99 -4.31 10.23
N TRP A 236 5.01 -3.95 10.99
CA TRP A 236 5.13 -2.61 11.57
C TRP A 236 6.57 -2.12 11.51
N LYS A 237 6.78 -0.83 11.24
CA LYS A 237 8.13 -0.24 11.23
C LYS A 237 8.62 -0.08 12.66
N ASP A 238 9.83 -0.54 12.94
CA ASP A 238 10.52 -0.22 14.19
C ASP A 238 11.03 1.23 14.12
N VAL A 239 10.14 2.15 14.50
CA VAL A 239 10.46 3.58 14.51
C VAL A 239 11.59 3.87 15.50
N LEU A 240 11.72 3.10 16.58
CA LEU A 240 12.79 3.29 17.56
C LEU A 240 14.16 2.97 16.92
N SER A 241 14.27 1.88 16.17
CA SER A 241 15.49 1.57 15.41
C SER A 241 15.81 2.65 14.38
N VAL A 242 14.81 3.19 13.67
CA VAL A 242 15.03 4.26 12.67
C VAL A 242 15.53 5.54 13.33
N GLU A 243 14.89 5.98 14.40
CA GLU A 243 15.26 7.20 15.13
C GLU A 243 16.67 7.09 15.71
N THR A 244 17.03 5.92 16.25
CA THR A 244 18.34 5.73 16.87
C THR A 244 19.48 5.50 15.88
N ALA A 245 19.20 5.00 14.68
CA ALA A 245 20.20 4.88 13.61
C ALA A 245 20.46 6.23 12.91
N GLY A 246 19.43 7.05 12.72
CA GLY A 246 19.54 8.34 12.02
C GLY A 246 20.01 9.51 12.91
N ASN A 247 19.72 9.46 14.21
CA ASN A 247 20.02 10.55 15.14
C ASN A 247 21.30 10.28 15.94
N ARG A 248 22.35 11.06 15.67
CA ARG A 248 23.65 10.93 16.38
C ARG A 248 23.59 11.34 17.85
N THR A 249 22.61 12.15 18.24
CA THR A 249 22.44 12.65 19.61
C THR A 249 20.97 12.62 19.99
N PRO A 250 20.38 11.43 20.19
CA PRO A 250 18.97 11.32 20.55
C PRO A 250 18.74 11.97 21.91
N ARG A 251 17.60 12.65 22.05
CA ARG A 251 17.21 13.25 23.33
C ARG A 251 16.89 12.14 24.31
N ARG A 252 17.64 12.06 25.41
CA ARG A 252 17.46 11.06 26.47
C ARG A 252 16.88 11.73 27.71
N GLY A 253 15.98 11.03 28.40
CA GLY A 253 15.35 11.56 29.59
C GLY A 253 14.07 10.81 29.95
N ALA A 254 13.32 11.36 30.89
CA ALA A 254 11.99 10.85 31.21
C ALA A 254 11.08 10.94 29.99
N VAL A 255 10.35 9.86 29.72
CA VAL A 255 9.35 9.85 28.64
C VAL A 255 8.17 10.74 29.01
N PRO A 256 7.56 11.44 28.02
CA PRO A 256 6.28 12.12 28.24
C PRO A 256 5.17 11.11 28.55
N GLU A 257 3.98 11.60 28.92
CA GLU A 257 2.83 10.76 29.25
C GLU A 257 2.58 9.70 28.15
N PRO A 258 2.76 8.39 28.45
CA PRO A 258 2.83 7.35 27.43
C PRO A 258 1.47 7.00 26.86
N PHE A 259 0.39 7.21 27.63
CA PHE A 259 -0.99 6.87 27.25
C PHE A 259 -1.97 7.96 27.66
N PRO A 260 -3.03 8.20 26.88
CA PRO A 260 -4.14 9.04 27.34
C PRO A 260 -4.84 8.41 28.56
N ALA A 261 -5.11 9.23 29.58
CA ALA A 261 -5.85 8.80 30.77
C ALA A 261 -7.23 8.22 30.41
N GLY A 262 -7.61 7.11 31.05
CA GLY A 262 -8.92 6.47 30.87
C GLY A 262 -9.14 5.74 29.54
N GLN A 263 -8.19 5.77 28.60
CA GLN A 263 -8.33 5.06 27.31
C GLN A 263 -7.79 3.63 27.37
N GLN A 264 -8.42 2.72 26.64
CA GLN A 264 -7.87 1.37 26.43
C GLN A 264 -6.60 1.44 25.58
N VAL A 265 -5.60 0.67 25.97
CA VAL A 265 -4.31 0.59 25.28
C VAL A 265 -4.21 -0.76 24.58
N ARG A 266 -3.93 -0.72 23.28
CA ARG A 266 -3.58 -1.90 22.49
C ARG A 266 -2.07 -2.09 22.54
N LEU A 267 -1.65 -3.31 22.82
CA LEU A 267 -0.29 -3.79 22.74
C LEU A 267 -0.15 -4.69 21.51
N CYS A 268 0.87 -4.46 20.70
CA CYS A 268 1.27 -5.31 19.59
C CYS A 268 2.76 -5.62 19.71
N VAL A 269 3.14 -6.89 19.70
CA VAL A 269 4.53 -7.36 19.76
C VAL A 269 4.97 -7.85 18.39
N TYR A 270 6.17 -7.46 18.00
CA TYR A 270 6.75 -7.76 16.70
C TYR A 270 8.17 -8.34 16.83
N GLU A 271 8.53 -9.19 15.87
CA GLU A 271 9.87 -9.74 15.68
C GLU A 271 10.50 -9.19 14.41
N VAL A 272 11.72 -8.68 14.51
CA VAL A 272 12.52 -8.13 13.41
C VAL A 272 13.39 -9.24 12.85
N THR A 273 13.25 -9.50 11.55
CA THR A 273 14.06 -10.50 10.85
C THR A 273 15.27 -9.86 10.17
N ASN A 274 16.35 -10.63 10.02
CA ASN A 274 17.56 -10.15 9.35
C ASN A 274 17.32 -9.76 7.87
N SER A 275 16.30 -10.33 7.22
CA SER A 275 15.95 -10.03 5.83
C SER A 275 15.27 -8.66 5.64
N GLU A 276 14.67 -8.10 6.69
CA GLU A 276 13.96 -6.81 6.64
C GLU A 276 14.29 -5.96 7.88
N PRO A 277 15.54 -5.51 8.04
CA PRO A 277 15.94 -4.72 9.20
C PRO A 277 15.06 -3.47 9.35
N GLY A 278 14.61 -3.19 10.58
CA GLY A 278 13.75 -2.06 10.89
C GLY A 278 12.25 -2.27 10.59
N THR A 279 11.83 -3.48 10.18
CA THR A 279 10.41 -3.87 10.08
C THR A 279 10.19 -5.15 10.88
N GLY A 280 9.22 -5.09 11.80
CA GLY A 280 8.81 -6.23 12.61
C GLY A 280 7.61 -6.96 12.03
N ASN A 281 7.59 -8.28 12.13
CA ASN A 281 6.46 -9.15 11.85
C ASN A 281 5.68 -9.42 13.14
N PHE A 282 4.35 -9.36 13.07
CA PHE A 282 3.46 -9.55 14.21
C PHE A 282 3.66 -10.93 14.84
N VAL A 283 3.80 -10.96 16.16
CA VAL A 283 3.91 -12.17 16.97
C VAL A 283 2.62 -12.40 17.75
N HIS A 284 2.20 -11.39 18.53
CA HIS A 284 0.96 -11.42 19.28
C HIS A 284 0.54 -9.99 19.66
N GLY A 285 -0.72 -9.84 20.08
CA GLY A 285 -1.24 -8.55 20.50
C GLY A 285 -2.55 -8.68 21.27
N THR A 286 -2.82 -7.68 22.08
CA THR A 286 -3.99 -7.68 22.97
C THR A 286 -4.41 -6.26 23.34
N VAL A 287 -5.62 -6.11 23.87
CA VAL A 287 -6.01 -4.90 24.59
C VAL A 287 -5.67 -5.12 26.06
N LEU A 288 -4.83 -4.25 26.62
CA LEU A 288 -4.29 -4.42 27.96
C LEU A 288 -5.42 -4.38 29.01
N PRO A 289 -5.51 -5.40 29.89
CA PRO A 289 -6.29 -5.33 31.12
C PRO A 289 -5.85 -4.13 31.98
N ALA A 290 -6.77 -3.59 32.80
CA ALA A 290 -6.54 -2.34 33.53
C ALA A 290 -5.34 -2.42 34.49
N ASP A 291 -5.19 -3.52 35.21
CA ASP A 291 -4.06 -3.79 36.11
C ASP A 291 -2.72 -3.86 35.36
N ARG A 292 -2.67 -4.61 34.26
CA ARG A 292 -1.47 -4.75 33.42
C ARG A 292 -1.08 -3.42 32.77
N ARG A 293 -2.08 -2.66 32.30
CA ARG A 293 -1.88 -1.30 31.80
C ARG A 293 -1.25 -0.42 32.88
N THR A 294 -1.82 -0.38 34.09
CA THR A 294 -1.31 0.44 35.19
C THR A 294 0.11 0.06 35.57
N ALA A 295 0.44 -1.24 35.61
CA ALA A 295 1.80 -1.71 35.88
C ALA A 295 2.80 -1.25 34.81
N ILE A 296 2.44 -1.37 33.52
CA ILE A 296 3.27 -0.89 32.40
C ILE A 296 3.43 0.63 32.47
N GLU A 297 2.35 1.38 32.69
CA GLU A 297 2.38 2.83 32.80
C GLU A 297 3.29 3.31 33.94
N HIS A 298 3.23 2.65 35.09
CA HIS A 298 4.12 2.92 36.21
C HIS A 298 5.60 2.65 35.85
N ALA A 299 5.90 1.51 35.23
CA ALA A 299 7.25 1.19 34.78
C ALA A 299 7.80 2.18 33.75
N LEU A 300 6.97 2.61 32.79
CA LEU A 300 7.33 3.62 31.79
C LEU A 300 7.62 4.98 32.45
N LYS A 301 6.81 5.39 33.44
CA LYS A 301 7.01 6.65 34.18
C LYS A 301 8.24 6.63 35.08
N ALA A 302 8.62 5.45 35.58
CA ALA A 302 9.82 5.25 36.38
C ALA A 302 11.12 5.16 35.54
N ALA A 303 11.00 5.04 34.21
CA ALA A 303 12.14 4.88 33.32
C ALA A 303 13.06 6.11 33.33
N GLY A 304 14.35 5.87 33.55
CA GLY A 304 15.40 6.89 33.47
C GLY A 304 15.88 7.14 32.04
N PRO A 305 16.84 8.07 31.85
CA PRO A 305 17.48 8.27 30.55
C PRO A 305 18.09 6.97 30.01
N ALA A 306 17.99 6.74 28.69
CA ALA A 306 18.61 5.58 28.05
C ALA A 306 20.14 5.61 28.14
N GLU A 307 20.75 4.47 28.46
CA GLU A 307 22.22 4.33 28.45
C GLU A 307 22.78 4.24 27.02
N PRO A 308 24.05 4.58 26.78
CA PRO A 308 24.68 4.37 25.49
C PRO A 308 24.72 2.88 25.14
N CYS A 309 24.08 2.50 24.04
CA CYS A 309 24.02 1.12 23.58
C CYS A 309 23.79 1.08 22.07
N SER A 310 24.46 0.14 21.40
CA SER A 310 24.43 -0.07 19.94
C SER A 310 23.87 -1.42 19.53
N ALA A 311 23.40 -2.23 20.48
CA ALA A 311 22.76 -3.50 20.16
C ALA A 311 21.43 -3.25 19.44
N HIS A 312 21.15 -4.01 18.40
CA HIS A 312 19.85 -3.99 17.75
C HIS A 312 18.90 -4.92 18.49
N ALA A 313 17.66 -4.47 18.68
CA ALA A 313 16.60 -5.33 19.17
C ALA A 313 16.14 -6.28 18.05
N SER A 314 15.99 -7.57 18.36
CA SER A 314 15.28 -8.51 17.50
C SER A 314 13.78 -8.48 17.75
N ARG A 315 13.31 -7.87 18.84
CA ARG A 315 11.89 -7.80 19.19
C ARG A 315 11.53 -6.44 19.77
N PHE A 316 10.38 -5.93 19.39
CA PHE A 316 9.85 -4.68 19.94
C PHE A 316 8.33 -4.74 20.10
N ALA A 317 7.82 -3.84 20.92
CA ALA A 317 6.40 -3.65 21.14
C ALA A 317 5.95 -2.25 20.75
N LEU A 318 4.74 -2.16 20.23
CA LEU A 318 3.99 -0.93 20.02
C LEU A 318 2.81 -0.90 20.99
N LEU A 319 2.70 0.17 21.76
CA LEU A 319 1.56 0.47 22.60
C LEU A 319 0.90 1.75 22.11
N ARG A 320 -0.41 1.70 21.86
CA ARG A 320 -1.20 2.83 21.37
C ARG A 320 -2.64 2.79 21.87
N SER A 321 -3.34 3.91 21.84
CA SER A 321 -4.78 3.92 22.14
C SER A 321 -5.57 3.04 21.16
N VAL A 322 -6.57 2.31 21.65
CA VAL A 322 -7.54 1.60 20.79
C VAL A 322 -8.32 2.57 19.90
N ALA A 323 -8.54 3.81 20.35
CA ALA A 323 -9.17 4.86 19.54
C ALA A 323 -8.26 5.38 18.41
N GLY A 324 -7.00 4.96 18.36
CA GLY A 324 -5.99 5.40 17.41
C GLY A 324 -5.33 6.73 17.79
N GLY A 325 -4.35 7.14 16.96
CA GLY A 325 -3.60 8.38 17.12
C GLY A 325 -2.43 8.32 18.11
N ASP A 326 -1.86 9.49 18.38
CA ASP A 326 -0.74 9.71 19.28
C ASP A 326 -1.19 10.00 20.73
N PRO A 327 -0.37 9.66 21.73
CA PRO A 327 1.00 9.15 21.63
C PRO A 327 1.10 7.66 21.26
N GLN A 328 2.21 7.31 20.61
CA GLN A 328 2.62 5.92 20.37
C GLN A 328 3.86 5.62 21.20
N THR A 329 3.85 4.54 21.97
CA THR A 329 4.99 4.10 22.77
C THR A 329 5.61 2.86 22.13
N TYR A 330 6.91 2.94 21.84
CA TYR A 330 7.73 1.86 21.32
C TYR A 330 8.65 1.36 22.43
N VAL A 331 8.78 0.04 22.59
CA VAL A 331 9.65 -0.58 23.60
C VAL A 331 10.44 -1.71 22.97
N GLU A 332 11.76 -1.68 23.04
CA GLU A 332 12.59 -2.83 22.71
C GLU A 332 12.46 -3.90 23.79
N LEU A 333 12.17 -5.14 23.39
CA LEU A 333 11.99 -6.25 24.32
C LEU A 333 13.29 -7.00 24.60
N ASP A 334 14.29 -6.78 23.77
CA ASP A 334 15.65 -7.30 23.90
C ASP A 334 16.67 -6.21 23.50
N GLY A 335 17.93 -6.60 23.28
CA GLY A 335 18.99 -5.66 22.91
C GLY A 335 19.20 -4.58 23.98
N CYS A 336 19.04 -3.31 23.59
CA CYS A 336 19.25 -2.16 24.47
C CYS A 336 18.06 -1.84 25.38
N ARG A 337 16.90 -2.47 25.19
CA ARG A 337 15.66 -2.24 25.97
C ARG A 337 15.27 -0.76 26.06
N ARG A 338 15.42 -0.03 24.96
CA ARG A 338 15.05 1.38 24.91
C ARG A 338 13.54 1.55 24.82
N ILE A 339 13.06 2.64 25.38
CA ILE A 339 11.67 3.10 25.29
C ILE A 339 11.67 4.40 24.51
N MET A 340 10.72 4.57 23.61
CA MET A 340 10.49 5.82 22.91
C MET A 340 9.00 6.13 22.87
N VAL A 341 8.63 7.33 23.28
CA VAL A 341 7.27 7.84 23.09
C VAL A 341 7.31 8.86 21.95
N VAL A 342 6.53 8.61 20.90
CA VAL A 342 6.26 9.57 19.84
C VAL A 342 5.12 10.46 20.31
N PRO A 343 5.39 11.73 20.66
CA PRO A 343 4.38 12.62 21.18
C PRO A 343 3.47 13.12 20.05
N ARG A 344 2.35 13.77 20.41
CA ARG A 344 1.48 14.45 19.45
C ARG A 344 2.26 15.53 18.67
N PRO A 345 1.87 15.82 17.42
CA PRO A 345 2.44 16.92 16.66
C PRO A 345 2.45 18.23 17.48
N GLY A 346 3.62 18.87 17.57
CA GLY A 346 3.83 20.12 18.32
C GLY A 346 4.24 19.95 19.79
N ALA A 347 4.27 18.74 20.35
CA ALA A 347 4.66 18.49 21.75
C ALA A 347 6.16 18.15 21.95
N GLY A 348 7.01 18.55 20.99
CA GLY A 348 8.45 18.25 20.98
C GLY A 348 8.80 16.98 20.19
N GLY A 349 10.10 16.69 20.07
CA GLY A 349 10.60 15.47 19.42
C GLY A 349 10.54 14.24 20.34
N PRO A 350 10.80 13.04 19.80
CA PRO A 350 10.83 11.80 20.59
C PRO A 350 11.90 11.88 21.70
N VAL A 351 11.60 11.27 22.84
CA VAL A 351 12.52 11.10 23.97
C VAL A 351 12.77 9.62 24.17
N ILE A 352 14.04 9.26 24.39
CA ILE A 352 14.47 7.88 24.61
C ILE A 352 14.79 7.66 26.09
N ALA A 353 14.13 6.67 26.70
CA ALA A 353 14.35 6.22 28.07
C ALA A 353 14.83 4.77 28.13
N GLN A 354 15.32 4.36 29.30
CA GLN A 354 15.78 3.00 29.58
C GLN A 354 14.64 2.17 30.15
N GLY A 355 14.26 1.09 29.45
CA GLY A 355 13.45 0.02 29.99
C GLY A 355 14.29 -1.03 30.73
N ASP A 356 13.62 -1.88 31.49
CA ASP A 356 14.21 -2.95 32.28
C ASP A 356 13.56 -4.32 31.97
N ALA A 357 14.03 -5.37 32.65
CA ALA A 357 13.47 -6.72 32.50
C ALA A 357 12.01 -6.81 32.93
N THR A 358 11.65 -6.09 33.99
CA THR A 358 10.29 -6.08 34.53
C THR A 358 9.29 -5.56 33.51
N LEU A 359 9.63 -4.44 32.84
CA LEU A 359 8.81 -3.87 31.78
C LEU A 359 8.69 -4.85 30.60
N THR A 360 9.79 -5.46 30.17
CA THR A 360 9.78 -6.47 29.12
C THR A 360 8.85 -7.63 29.46
N GLU A 361 8.93 -8.19 30.68
CA GLU A 361 8.07 -9.29 31.13
C GLU A 361 6.59 -8.89 31.22
N LEU A 362 6.30 -7.63 31.60
CA LEU A 362 4.94 -7.11 31.57
C LEU A 362 4.41 -6.97 30.16
N ILE A 363 5.25 -6.73 29.16
CA ILE A 363 4.85 -6.55 27.77
C ILE A 363 4.79 -7.89 27.02
N ASP A 364 5.72 -8.79 27.24
CA ASP A 364 5.87 -9.99 26.40
C ASP A 364 4.92 -11.14 26.76
N LYS A 365 4.03 -10.94 27.74
CA LYS A 365 2.95 -11.88 28.04
C LYS A 365 1.86 -11.78 26.94
N PRO A 366 1.43 -12.89 26.34
CA PRO A 366 0.37 -12.87 25.32
C PRO A 366 -0.95 -12.31 25.84
#